data_AF-A0A815W0N9-F1
#
_entry.id   AF-A0A815W0N9-F1
#
_cell.length_a   1.000
_cell.length_b   1.000
_cell.length_c   1.000
_cell.angle_alpha   90.00
_cell.angle_beta   90.00
_cell.angle_gamma   90.00
#
_symmetry.space_group_name_H-M   'P 1'
#
loop_
_entity.id
_entity.type
_entity.pdbx_description
1 polymer ?
#
loop_
_entity_poly.entity_id
_entity_poly.type
_entity_poly.pdbx_seq_one_letter_code
_entity_poly.pdbx_strand_id
1 'polypeptide(L)'
;MADDNLKVPLIGLNTTSNTSYTQPMSINLSTEANNGSKAVEILNKIRISSSISERLTKRKQLTKRRRLVSDIMCLVGLLGVCLMIIENELAFHNTGEYQLRFIIKLIITVTTFLLIVLVFYYHSVDIRLYAVNNSIDDWKVSLTPSKVLAIIGEAFICLIQPLPWLPDSYISSSANSSTSTHVPVNVILSIFMFTRVYLVCRCLIYHSTIVTDSSSQSIGFLNRVKFNFKFILKAYLTQHPVLSLAVILFTIFLIASWCLRAVDYNSTKDGQLAFLDAMYLFMLSLTSLGYGDLIPSTNWGR
;
A
#
# COMPACT_ATOMS: atom_id res chain seq x y z
N MET A 1 43.36 10.68 -46.03
CA MET A 1 41.89 10.58 -46.05
C MET A 1 41.53 9.69 -44.87
N ALA A 2 41.29 10.32 -43.73
CA ALA A 2 41.09 9.69 -42.44
C ALA A 2 39.61 9.34 -42.29
N ASP A 3 39.33 8.13 -41.79
CA ASP A 3 38.00 7.75 -41.33
C ASP A 3 38.07 7.38 -39.84
N ASP A 4 37.28 8.11 -39.07
CA ASP A 4 37.23 8.13 -37.62
C ASP A 4 36.49 6.90 -37.06
N ASN A 5 37.19 6.05 -36.32
CA ASN A 5 36.58 5.06 -35.44
C ASN A 5 36.21 5.70 -34.09
N LEU A 6 34.96 6.14 -33.99
CA LEU A 6 34.34 6.68 -32.77
C LEU A 6 34.20 5.57 -31.71
N LYS A 7 35.18 5.48 -30.79
CA LYS A 7 35.15 4.55 -29.66
C LYS A 7 34.38 5.17 -28.49
N VAL A 8 33.08 4.85 -28.39
CA VAL A 8 32.22 5.23 -27.25
C VAL A 8 32.64 4.43 -26.01
N PRO A 9 33.01 5.05 -24.88
CA PRO A 9 33.35 4.30 -23.67
C PRO A 9 32.07 3.83 -22.97
N LEU A 10 31.79 2.53 -23.07
CA LEU A 10 30.82 1.84 -22.21
C LEU A 10 31.38 1.80 -20.78
N ILE A 11 30.75 2.55 -19.88
CA ILE A 11 31.01 2.50 -18.44
C ILE A 11 30.32 1.27 -17.85
N GLY A 12 31.11 0.44 -17.18
CA GLY A 12 30.63 -0.60 -16.28
C GLY A 12 30.55 -1.98 -16.91
N LEU A 13 31.69 -2.69 -16.90
CA LEU A 13 31.84 -4.13 -16.64
C LEU A 13 33.29 -4.50 -16.93
N ASN A 14 34.15 -4.44 -15.92
CA ASN A 14 35.27 -5.37 -15.87
C ASN A 14 35.61 -5.70 -14.42
N THR A 15 35.07 -6.83 -13.99
CA THR A 15 35.55 -7.60 -12.85
C THR A 15 36.81 -8.33 -13.28
N THR A 16 37.97 -7.72 -13.04
CA THR A 16 39.22 -8.46 -12.88
C THR A 16 40.01 -7.84 -11.74
N SER A 17 40.03 -8.59 -10.64
CA SER A 17 41.05 -8.52 -9.62
C SER A 17 42.44 -8.51 -10.26
N ASN A 18 43.23 -7.47 -10.00
CA ASN A 18 44.67 -7.63 -9.84
C ASN A 18 45.25 -6.47 -9.03
N THR A 19 45.88 -6.88 -7.95
CA THR A 19 46.78 -6.17 -7.04
C THR A 19 47.88 -5.41 -7.77
N SER A 20 48.02 -4.12 -7.48
CA SER A 20 49.32 -3.41 -7.43
C SER A 20 49.09 -2.03 -6.82
N TYR A 21 49.44 -1.88 -5.54
CA TYR A 21 49.61 -0.58 -4.93
C TYR A 21 50.86 0.06 -5.54
N THR A 22 50.66 1.01 -6.45
CA THR A 22 51.72 1.83 -7.04
C THR A 22 52.15 2.93 -6.07
N GLN A 23 53.46 3.16 -6.06
CA GLN A 23 54.22 4.08 -5.21
C GLN A 23 53.75 5.55 -5.25
N PRO A 24 54.02 6.34 -4.20
CA PRO A 24 53.79 7.78 -4.24
C PRO A 24 54.78 8.44 -5.21
N MET A 25 54.25 9.07 -6.26
CA MET A 25 55.00 9.88 -7.21
C MET A 25 55.43 11.19 -6.51
N SER A 26 56.74 11.40 -6.38
CA SER A 26 57.34 12.63 -5.88
C SER A 26 57.07 13.79 -6.84
N ILE A 27 56.44 14.84 -6.33
CA ILE A 27 56.15 16.07 -7.09
C ILE A 27 57.36 16.99 -6.96
N ASN A 28 58.09 17.20 -8.06
CA ASN A 28 59.13 18.22 -8.15
C ASN A 28 58.52 19.62 -8.11
N LEU A 29 59.07 20.44 -7.23
CA LEU A 29 58.60 21.74 -6.77
C LEU A 29 59.09 22.88 -7.70
N SER A 30 58.54 22.96 -8.91
CA SER A 30 58.79 24.11 -9.81
C SER A 30 57.66 24.31 -10.83
N THR A 31 56.41 24.45 -10.36
CA THR A 31 55.26 24.90 -11.19
C THR A 31 54.09 25.37 -10.31
N GLU A 32 54.34 26.25 -9.35
CA GLU A 32 53.43 26.48 -8.20
C GLU A 32 52.17 27.32 -8.50
N ALA A 33 52.08 28.08 -9.60
CA ALA A 33 50.89 28.89 -9.87
C ALA A 33 49.77 28.13 -10.63
N ASN A 34 50.12 27.16 -11.48
CA ASN A 34 49.15 26.41 -12.31
C ASN A 34 48.66 25.11 -11.63
N ASN A 35 49.46 24.58 -10.68
CA ASN A 35 49.10 23.41 -9.88
C ASN A 35 48.07 23.71 -8.78
N GLY A 36 48.07 24.92 -8.22
CA GLY A 36 47.09 25.33 -7.21
C GLY A 36 45.66 25.32 -7.75
N SER A 37 45.43 25.88 -8.94
CA SER A 37 44.10 25.91 -9.58
C SER A 37 43.59 24.49 -9.89
N LYS A 38 44.45 23.61 -10.42
CA LYS A 38 44.11 22.21 -10.71
C LYS A 38 43.85 21.39 -9.45
N ALA A 39 44.63 21.61 -8.39
CA ALA A 39 44.43 20.94 -7.11
C ALA A 39 43.08 21.33 -6.47
N VAL A 40 42.71 22.61 -6.51
CA VAL A 40 41.41 23.11 -6.03
C VAL A 40 40.25 22.50 -6.84
N GLU A 41 40.38 22.40 -8.16
CA GLU A 41 39.37 21.77 -9.02
C GLU A 41 39.17 20.28 -8.70
N ILE A 42 40.28 19.54 -8.50
CA ILE A 42 40.25 18.12 -8.12
C ILE A 42 39.58 17.94 -6.74
N LEU A 43 39.92 18.78 -5.76
CA LEU A 43 39.30 18.74 -4.42
C LEU A 43 37.80 19.03 -4.47
N ASN A 44 37.38 20.00 -5.30
CA ASN A 44 35.97 20.31 -5.46
C ASN A 44 35.21 19.14 -6.13
N LYS A 45 35.82 18.50 -7.14
CA LYS A 45 35.25 17.30 -7.78
C LYS A 45 35.12 16.13 -6.82
N ILE A 46 36.11 15.91 -5.95
CA ILE A 46 36.07 14.90 -4.89
C ILE A 46 34.95 15.20 -3.89
N ARG A 47 34.82 16.46 -3.43
CA ARG A 47 33.74 16.90 -2.54
C ARG A 47 32.36 16.72 -3.16
N ILE A 48 32.20 17.03 -4.44
CA ILE A 48 30.94 16.83 -5.16
C ILE A 48 30.63 15.33 -5.25
N SER A 49 31.60 14.50 -5.66
CA SER A 49 31.43 13.06 -5.77
C SER A 49 31.07 12.38 -4.43
N SER A 50 31.71 12.80 -3.34
CA SER A 50 31.40 12.28 -2.00
C SER A 50 29.99 12.69 -1.56
N SER A 51 29.58 13.94 -1.79
CA SER A 51 28.23 14.43 -1.47
C SER A 51 27.14 13.70 -2.27
N ILE A 52 27.39 13.38 -3.54
CA ILE A 52 26.47 12.61 -4.38
C ILE A 52 26.37 11.17 -3.86
N SER A 53 27.50 10.55 -3.53
CA SER A 53 27.56 9.18 -3.01
C SER A 53 26.82 9.03 -1.68
N GLU A 54 26.94 10.02 -0.79
CA GLU A 54 26.21 10.07 0.47
C GLU A 54 24.69 10.16 0.23
N ARG A 55 24.26 11.05 -0.68
CA ARG A 55 22.85 11.21 -1.05
C ARG A 55 22.26 9.94 -1.66
N LEU A 56 22.99 9.26 -2.53
CA LEU A 56 22.58 7.99 -3.13
C LEU A 56 22.40 6.90 -2.07
N THR A 57 23.34 6.82 -1.11
CA THR A 57 23.26 5.87 0.01
C THR A 57 22.04 6.14 0.88
N LYS A 58 21.80 7.41 1.23
CA LYS A 58 20.62 7.85 2.00
C LYS A 58 19.31 7.55 1.28
N ARG A 59 19.24 7.79 -0.04
CA ARG A 59 18.08 7.44 -0.88
C ARG A 59 17.79 5.94 -0.87
N LYS A 60 18.83 5.11 -1.01
CA LYS A 60 18.70 3.64 -0.98
C LYS A 60 18.17 3.15 0.38
N GLN A 61 18.70 3.70 1.49
CA GLN A 61 18.24 3.38 2.84
C GLN A 61 16.79 3.80 3.09
N LEU A 62 16.41 5.04 2.73
CA LEU A 62 15.03 5.53 2.88
C LEU A 62 14.04 4.72 2.03
N THR A 63 14.42 4.33 0.81
CA THR A 63 13.58 3.50 -0.06
C THR A 63 13.37 2.10 0.53
N LYS A 64 14.40 1.50 1.16
CA LYS A 64 14.25 0.23 1.91
C LYS A 64 13.32 0.40 3.11
N ARG A 65 13.53 1.44 3.92
CA ARG A 65 12.67 1.73 5.09
C ARG A 65 11.21 1.93 4.69
N ARG A 66 10.94 2.69 3.62
CA ARG A 66 9.58 2.92 3.11
C ARG A 66 8.87 1.62 2.75
N ARG A 67 9.58 0.68 2.11
CA ARG A 67 9.03 -0.65 1.78
C ARG A 67 8.68 -1.43 3.04
N LEU A 68 9.63 -1.55 3.98
CA LEU A 68 9.40 -2.25 5.24
C LEU A 68 8.21 -1.68 6.03
N VAL A 69 8.08 -0.35 6.09
CA VAL A 69 6.94 0.28 6.76
C VAL A 69 5.63 -0.05 6.04
N SER A 70 5.62 -0.02 4.70
CA SER A 70 4.45 -0.41 3.92
C SER A 70 4.05 -1.88 4.14
N ASP A 71 5.02 -2.79 4.29
CA ASP A 71 4.77 -4.21 4.55
C ASP A 71 4.17 -4.42 5.95
N ILE A 72 4.71 -3.72 6.96
CA ILE A 72 4.17 -3.74 8.33
C ILE A 72 2.75 -3.17 8.37
N MET A 73 2.49 -2.06 7.67
CA MET A 73 1.15 -1.49 7.55
C MET A 73 0.17 -2.46 6.91
N CYS A 74 0.60 -3.15 5.84
CA CYS A 74 -0.21 -4.18 5.19
C CYS A 74 -0.56 -5.31 6.15
N LEU A 75 0.43 -5.82 6.89
CA LEU A 75 0.23 -6.88 7.88
C LEU A 75 -0.73 -6.46 9.00
N VAL A 76 -0.51 -5.29 9.62
CA VAL A 76 -1.38 -4.78 10.68
C VAL A 76 -2.80 -4.49 10.16
N GLY A 77 -2.91 -3.97 8.93
CA GLY A 77 -4.20 -3.74 8.28
C GLY A 77 -4.98 -5.03 8.04
N LEU A 78 -4.33 -6.06 7.51
CA LEU A 78 -4.92 -7.38 7.30
C LEU A 78 -5.29 -8.07 8.61
N LEU A 79 -4.43 -7.99 9.63
CA LEU A 79 -4.72 -8.50 10.97
C LEU A 79 -6.00 -7.88 11.53
N GLY A 80 -6.17 -6.56 11.36
CA GLY A 80 -7.39 -5.85 11.77
C GLY A 80 -8.64 -6.37 11.06
N VAL A 81 -8.58 -6.59 9.74
CA VAL A 81 -9.71 -7.14 8.96
C VAL A 81 -10.03 -8.57 9.43
N CYS A 82 -9.03 -9.42 9.64
CA CYS A 82 -9.25 -10.78 10.15
C CYS A 82 -9.90 -10.79 11.54
N LEU A 83 -9.41 -9.96 12.47
CA LEU A 83 -10.00 -9.84 13.81
C LEU A 83 -11.43 -9.33 13.77
N MET A 84 -11.73 -8.40 12.88
CA MET A 84 -13.09 -7.93 12.66
C MET A 84 -13.99 -9.05 12.14
N ILE A 85 -13.53 -9.89 11.19
CA ILE A 85 -14.32 -11.03 10.69
C ILE A 85 -14.63 -11.98 11.86
N ILE A 86 -13.64 -12.29 12.69
CA ILE A 86 -13.83 -13.16 13.86
C ILE A 86 -14.84 -12.56 14.85
N GLU A 87 -14.77 -11.25 15.11
CA GLU A 87 -15.73 -10.58 16.01
C GLU A 87 -17.16 -10.68 15.50
N ASN A 88 -17.36 -10.41 14.20
CA ASN A 88 -18.67 -10.50 13.57
C ASN A 88 -19.20 -11.94 13.53
N GLU A 89 -18.37 -12.94 13.23
CA GLU A 89 -18.79 -14.36 13.27
C GLU A 89 -19.21 -14.78 14.68
N LEU A 90 -18.49 -14.31 15.70
CA LEU A 90 -18.84 -14.58 17.09
C LEU A 90 -20.14 -13.88 17.51
N ALA A 91 -20.36 -12.66 17.01
CA ALA A 91 -21.63 -11.96 17.19
C ALA A 91 -22.79 -12.69 16.51
N PHE A 92 -22.55 -13.31 15.35
CA PHE A 92 -23.56 -14.04 14.59
C PHE A 92 -23.98 -15.36 15.22
N HIS A 93 -23.03 -16.08 15.82
CA HIS A 93 -23.36 -17.34 16.48
C HIS A 93 -23.99 -17.15 17.88
N ASN A 94 -24.02 -15.90 18.40
CA ASN A 94 -24.50 -15.56 19.75
C ASN A 94 -23.86 -16.40 20.87
N THR A 95 -22.69 -17.00 20.61
CA THR A 95 -21.95 -17.87 21.55
C THR A 95 -20.85 -17.16 22.31
N GLY A 96 -20.55 -15.90 21.96
CA GLY A 96 -19.51 -15.13 22.63
C GLY A 96 -19.98 -14.54 23.95
N GLU A 97 -19.33 -14.95 25.04
CA GLU A 97 -19.37 -14.18 26.29
C GLU A 97 -19.05 -12.71 25.98
N TYR A 98 -19.84 -11.78 26.52
CA TYR A 98 -19.69 -10.34 26.31
C TYR A 98 -18.25 -9.84 26.52
N GLN A 99 -17.51 -10.51 27.43
CA GLN A 99 -16.11 -10.23 27.74
C GLN A 99 -15.18 -10.50 26.55
N LEU A 100 -15.34 -11.63 25.87
CA LEU A 100 -14.46 -12.01 24.76
C LEU A 100 -14.65 -11.07 23.57
N ARG A 101 -15.91 -10.73 23.26
CA ARG A 101 -16.23 -9.74 22.22
C ARG A 101 -15.63 -8.37 22.54
N PHE A 102 -15.71 -7.93 23.80
CA PHE A 102 -15.09 -6.69 24.24
C PHE A 102 -13.57 -6.70 24.08
N ILE A 103 -12.90 -7.80 24.46
CA ILE A 103 -11.45 -7.96 24.29
C ILE A 103 -11.05 -7.90 22.81
N ILE A 104 -11.77 -8.58 21.92
CA ILE A 104 -11.48 -8.51 20.48
C ILE A 104 -11.66 -7.08 19.95
N LYS A 105 -12.75 -6.38 20.30
CA LYS A 105 -12.95 -4.97 19.89
C LYS A 105 -11.86 -4.04 20.44
N LEU A 106 -11.33 -4.32 21.65
CA LEU A 106 -10.19 -3.60 22.20
C LEU A 106 -8.91 -3.83 21.38
N ILE A 107 -8.61 -5.08 21.02
CA ILE A 107 -7.45 -5.42 20.18
C ILE A 107 -7.58 -4.75 18.81
N ILE A 108 -8.77 -4.77 18.19
CA ILE A 108 -9.05 -4.07 16.93
C ILE A 108 -8.72 -2.57 17.08
N THR A 109 -9.12 -1.94 18.18
CA THR A 109 -8.82 -0.53 18.48
C THR A 109 -7.33 -0.24 18.67
N VAL A 110 -6.60 -1.14 19.32
CA VAL A 110 -5.14 -1.00 19.48
C VAL A 110 -4.43 -1.15 18.13
N THR A 111 -4.86 -2.11 17.30
CA THR A 111 -4.27 -2.31 15.96
C THR A 111 -4.54 -1.14 15.02
N THR A 112 -5.71 -0.51 15.10
CA THR A 112 -6.02 0.70 14.31
C THR A 112 -5.22 1.91 14.73
N PHE A 113 -5.08 2.13 16.04
CA PHE A 113 -4.20 3.18 16.54
C PHE A 113 -2.76 2.99 16.04
N LEU A 114 -2.22 1.78 16.14
CA LEU A 114 -0.91 1.43 15.61
C LEU A 114 -0.83 1.68 14.09
N LEU A 115 -1.86 1.28 13.33
CA LEU A 115 -1.92 1.50 11.89
C LEU A 115 -1.88 2.99 11.53
N ILE A 116 -2.61 3.85 12.25
CA ILE A 116 -2.62 5.30 12.03
C ILE A 116 -1.22 5.90 12.28
N VAL A 117 -0.56 5.51 13.37
CA VAL A 117 0.83 5.94 13.65
C VAL A 117 1.76 5.52 12.51
N LEU A 118 1.60 4.29 12.00
CA LEU A 118 2.38 3.80 10.86
C LEU A 118 2.08 4.56 9.56
N VAL A 119 0.82 4.95 9.29
CA VAL A 119 0.46 5.80 8.14
C VAL A 119 1.20 7.14 8.20
N PHE A 120 1.19 7.81 9.35
CA PHE A 120 1.93 9.07 9.51
C PHE A 120 3.45 8.89 9.36
N TYR A 121 3.99 7.82 9.93
CA TYR A 121 5.41 7.49 9.81
C TYR A 121 5.80 7.21 8.35
N TYR A 122 4.99 6.44 7.62
CA TYR A 122 5.17 6.16 6.20
C TYR A 122 5.24 7.44 5.37
N HIS A 123 4.27 8.36 5.56
CA HIS A 123 4.24 9.63 4.84
C HIS A 123 5.42 10.54 5.22
N SER A 124 5.86 10.50 6.48
CA SER A 124 7.07 11.21 6.91
C SER A 124 8.34 10.73 6.18
N VAL A 125 8.47 9.41 5.99
CA VAL A 125 9.58 8.82 5.22
C VAL A 125 9.47 9.17 3.74
N ASP A 126 8.26 9.17 3.17
CA ASP A 126 8.04 9.52 1.77
C ASP A 126 8.36 10.99 1.46
N ILE A 127 7.94 11.92 2.33
CA ILE A 127 8.29 13.34 2.22
C ILE A 127 9.80 13.54 2.32
N ARG A 128 10.47 12.82 3.24
CA ARG A 128 11.93 12.88 3.37
C ARG A 128 12.65 12.34 2.14
N LEU A 129 12.12 11.28 1.52
CA LEU A 129 12.65 10.74 0.27
C LEU A 129 12.47 11.74 -0.88
N TYR A 130 11.33 12.43 -0.95
CA TYR A 130 11.10 13.49 -1.93
C TYR A 130 12.07 14.67 -1.75
N ALA A 131 12.35 15.08 -0.51
CA ALA A 131 13.31 16.14 -0.22
C ALA A 131 14.73 15.77 -0.69
N VAL A 132 15.19 14.54 -0.39
CA VAL A 132 16.50 14.05 -0.86
C VAL A 132 16.59 13.98 -2.38
N ASN A 133 15.51 13.54 -3.07
CA ASN A 133 15.50 13.45 -4.53
C ASN A 133 15.58 14.82 -5.22
N ASN A 134 15.02 15.87 -4.60
CA ASN A 134 15.03 17.23 -5.14
C ASN A 134 16.13 18.12 -4.54
N SER A 135 17.06 17.55 -3.75
CA SER A 135 18.12 18.31 -3.06
C SER A 135 17.59 19.45 -2.18
N ILE A 136 16.43 19.24 -1.54
CA ILE A 136 15.83 20.18 -0.59
C ILE A 136 16.33 19.83 0.81
N ASP A 137 16.94 20.80 1.49
CA ASP A 137 17.47 20.61 2.84
C ASP A 137 16.36 20.55 3.90
N ASP A 138 15.31 21.37 3.73
CA ASP A 138 14.14 21.40 4.60
C ASP A 138 12.96 20.58 4.07
N TRP A 139 12.64 19.48 4.76
CA TRP A 139 11.51 18.61 4.39
C TRP A 139 10.15 19.32 4.44
N LYS A 140 10.02 20.41 5.22
CA LYS A 140 8.79 21.22 5.33
C LYS A 140 8.40 21.85 4.00
N VAL A 141 9.39 22.24 3.19
CA VAL A 141 9.17 22.85 1.86
C VAL A 141 8.59 21.84 0.86
N SER A 142 8.75 20.54 1.13
CA SER A 142 8.20 19.47 0.29
C SER A 142 6.70 19.18 0.52
N LEU A 143 6.09 19.77 1.55
CA LEU A 143 4.67 19.57 1.88
C LEU A 143 3.79 20.44 0.98
N THR A 144 2.98 19.81 0.13
CA THR A 144 1.96 20.49 -0.66
C THR A 144 0.57 20.26 -0.04
N PRO A 145 -0.38 21.20 -0.17
CA PRO A 145 -1.71 21.05 0.43
C PRO A 145 -2.44 19.81 -0.11
N SER A 146 -2.27 19.48 -1.39
CA SER A 146 -2.84 18.26 -1.99
C SER A 146 -2.30 16.97 -1.35
N LYS A 147 -1.00 16.95 -0.98
CA LYS A 147 -0.42 15.80 -0.26
C LYS A 147 -0.97 15.72 1.16
N VAL A 148 -1.08 16.83 1.86
CA VAL A 148 -1.65 16.87 3.22
C VAL A 148 -3.09 16.37 3.21
N LEU A 149 -3.91 16.81 2.26
CA LEU A 149 -5.29 16.34 2.12
C LEU A 149 -5.36 14.83 1.86
N ALA A 150 -4.46 14.30 1.02
CA ALA A 150 -4.38 12.86 0.77
C ALA A 150 -3.98 12.06 2.02
N ILE A 151 -3.05 12.59 2.84
CA ILE A 151 -2.64 11.99 4.11
C ILE A 151 -3.81 11.96 5.10
N ILE A 152 -4.56 13.07 5.21
CA ILE A 152 -5.73 13.17 6.09
C ILE A 152 -6.81 12.20 5.64
N GLY A 153 -7.10 12.14 4.34
CA GLY A 153 -8.09 11.21 3.78
C GLY A 153 -7.70 9.75 4.03
N GLU A 154 -6.42 9.40 3.88
CA GLU A 154 -5.92 8.06 4.18
C GLU A 154 -6.06 7.72 5.68
N ALA A 155 -5.66 8.65 6.56
CA ALA A 155 -5.82 8.48 8.00
C ALA A 155 -7.29 8.32 8.40
N PHE A 156 -8.21 9.06 7.75
CA PHE A 156 -9.65 8.95 7.99
C PHE A 156 -10.19 7.57 7.59
N ILE A 157 -9.80 7.04 6.43
CA ILE A 157 -10.19 5.69 6.00
C ILE A 157 -9.68 4.63 6.99
N CYS A 158 -8.46 4.79 7.52
CA CYS A 158 -7.91 3.89 8.53
C CYS A 158 -8.58 4.03 9.91
N LEU A 159 -9.15 5.20 10.22
CA LEU A 159 -9.82 5.48 11.49
C LEU A 159 -11.18 4.78 11.60
N ILE A 160 -11.87 4.55 10.48
CA ILE A 160 -13.17 3.89 10.48
C ILE A 160 -13.00 2.44 10.95
N GLN A 161 -13.57 2.13 12.12
CA GLN A 161 -13.59 0.81 12.74
C GLN A 161 -14.77 0.68 13.71
N PRO A 162 -15.30 -0.53 13.95
CA PRO A 162 -16.29 -0.76 15.01
C PRO A 162 -15.65 -0.44 16.38
N LEU A 163 -16.20 0.55 17.09
CA LEU A 163 -15.64 1.05 18.35
C LEU A 163 -16.18 0.25 19.53
N PRO A 164 -15.34 -0.19 20.49
CA PRO A 164 -15.77 -0.99 21.63
C PRO A 164 -16.75 -0.26 22.55
N TRP A 165 -16.69 1.08 22.58
CA TRP A 165 -17.52 1.89 23.47
C TRP A 165 -18.89 2.27 22.87
N LEU A 166 -19.09 2.05 21.57
CA LEU A 166 -20.38 2.32 20.96
C LEU A 166 -21.34 1.19 21.35
N PRO A 167 -22.46 1.48 22.03
CA PRO A 167 -23.49 0.47 22.24
C PRO A 167 -23.97 -0.03 20.88
N ASP A 168 -24.46 -1.28 20.83
CA ASP A 168 -25.09 -1.89 19.65
C ASP A 168 -26.39 -1.12 19.34
N SER A 169 -26.21 0.08 18.77
CA SER A 169 -27.27 0.96 18.35
C SER A 169 -27.73 0.47 16.98
N TYR A 170 -29.04 0.29 16.86
CA TYR A 170 -29.67 -0.19 15.65
C TYR A 170 -30.09 1.02 14.80
N ILE A 171 -29.62 1.09 13.56
CA ILE A 171 -30.20 2.04 12.61
C ILE A 171 -31.53 1.44 12.16
N SER A 172 -32.62 2.12 12.49
CA SER A 172 -33.95 1.75 12.00
C SER A 172 -34.13 2.35 10.62
N SER A 173 -34.18 1.51 9.58
CA SER A 173 -34.60 1.95 8.25
C SER A 173 -36.13 1.92 8.19
N SER A 174 -36.76 3.09 8.32
CA SER A 174 -38.21 3.23 8.19
C SER A 174 -38.58 3.46 6.73
N ALA A 175 -38.96 2.39 6.03
CA ALA A 175 -39.65 2.48 4.74
C ALA A 175 -40.95 1.68 4.83
N ASN A 176 -42.07 2.41 4.77
CA ASN A 176 -43.47 1.98 4.64
C ASN A 176 -43.72 0.49 4.38
N SER A 177 -43.83 -0.31 5.45
CA SER A 177 -44.66 -1.52 5.63
C SER A 177 -44.02 -2.45 6.68
N SER A 178 -44.52 -2.38 7.92
CA SER A 178 -44.55 -3.46 8.93
C SER A 178 -43.32 -4.33 9.25
N THR A 179 -42.10 -4.03 8.79
CA THR A 179 -40.87 -4.71 9.25
C THR A 179 -39.70 -3.73 9.35
N SER A 180 -39.47 -3.18 10.55
CA SER A 180 -38.25 -2.42 10.84
C SER A 180 -37.05 -3.39 10.81
N THR A 181 -36.27 -3.36 9.73
CA THR A 181 -35.03 -4.13 9.65
C THR A 181 -33.95 -3.38 10.42
N HIS A 182 -33.58 -3.94 11.57
CA HIS A 182 -32.57 -3.37 12.47
C HIS A 182 -31.18 -3.91 12.09
N VAL A 183 -30.42 -3.13 11.31
CA VAL A 183 -29.01 -3.42 11.05
C VAL A 183 -28.18 -2.70 12.13
N PRO A 184 -27.33 -3.42 12.89
CA PRO A 184 -26.47 -2.79 13.88
C PRO A 184 -25.43 -1.91 13.19
N VAL A 185 -25.20 -0.71 13.70
CA VAL A 185 -24.23 0.26 13.18
C VAL A 185 -22.85 -0.36 13.00
N ASN A 186 -22.46 -1.26 13.92
CA ASN A 186 -21.19 -1.98 13.89
C ASN A 186 -20.96 -2.79 12.61
N VAL A 187 -22.01 -3.37 12.00
CA VAL A 187 -21.90 -4.10 10.72
C VAL A 187 -21.50 -3.16 9.58
N ILE A 188 -22.10 -1.97 9.52
CA ILE A 188 -21.78 -0.98 8.49
C ILE A 188 -20.32 -0.50 8.64
N LEU A 189 -19.88 -0.25 9.88
CA LEU A 189 -18.49 0.13 10.15
C LEU A 189 -17.51 -1.01 9.80
N SER A 190 -17.90 -2.27 10.01
CA SER A 190 -17.13 -3.44 9.57
C SER A 190 -16.99 -3.51 8.05
N ILE A 191 -18.03 -3.17 7.27
CA ILE A 191 -17.93 -3.08 5.80
C ILE A 191 -16.91 -2.01 5.38
N PHE A 192 -16.92 -0.84 6.00
CA PHE A 192 -15.92 0.20 5.71
C PHE A 192 -14.50 -0.24 6.05
N MET A 193 -14.32 -1.15 7.00
CA MET A 193 -13.01 -1.69 7.37
C MET A 193 -12.35 -2.49 6.23
N PHE A 194 -13.14 -3.12 5.34
CA PHE A 194 -12.63 -3.77 4.12
C PHE A 194 -11.95 -2.80 3.16
N THR A 195 -12.22 -1.49 3.26
CA THR A 195 -11.50 -0.49 2.47
C THR A 195 -9.99 -0.65 2.63
N ARG A 196 -9.51 -1.05 3.83
CA ARG A 196 -8.09 -1.29 4.14
C ARG A 196 -7.39 -2.31 3.25
N VAL A 197 -8.13 -3.13 2.49
CA VAL A 197 -7.55 -3.99 1.44
C VAL A 197 -6.74 -3.18 0.40
N TYR A 198 -6.99 -1.85 0.27
CA TYR A 198 -6.13 -0.97 -0.53
C TYR A 198 -4.64 -1.00 -0.11
N LEU A 199 -4.34 -1.28 1.16
CA LEU A 199 -2.98 -1.41 1.68
C LEU A 199 -2.24 -2.59 1.03
N VAL A 200 -2.97 -3.66 0.72
CA VAL A 200 -2.43 -4.80 -0.03
C VAL A 200 -2.06 -4.38 -1.44
N CYS A 201 -2.92 -3.59 -2.11
CA CYS A 201 -2.60 -3.04 -3.43
C CYS A 201 -1.33 -2.18 -3.40
N ARG A 202 -1.15 -1.35 -2.36
CA ARG A 202 0.07 -0.56 -2.15
C ARG A 202 1.30 -1.46 -1.93
N CYS A 203 1.18 -2.48 -1.08
CA CYS A 203 2.24 -3.45 -0.81
C CYS A 203 2.67 -4.16 -2.11
N LEU A 204 1.70 -4.56 -2.93
CA LEU A 204 1.92 -5.21 -4.22
C LEU A 204 2.72 -4.31 -5.17
N ILE A 205 2.40 -3.01 -5.25
CA ILE A 205 3.15 -2.05 -6.06
C ILE A 205 4.64 -2.05 -5.66
N TYR A 206 4.94 -2.05 -4.35
CA TYR A 206 6.32 -1.99 -3.85
C TYR A 206 7.11 -3.28 -4.01
N HIS A 207 6.43 -4.42 -4.08
CA HIS A 207 7.04 -5.72 -4.33
C HIS A 207 7.10 -6.06 -5.83
N SER A 208 6.38 -5.32 -6.68
CA SER A 208 6.38 -5.59 -8.12
C SER A 208 7.78 -5.37 -8.71
N THR A 209 8.29 -6.42 -9.37
CA THR A 209 9.62 -6.42 -10.02
C THR A 209 9.74 -5.28 -11.03
N ILE A 210 8.64 -4.98 -11.73
CA ILE A 210 8.52 -3.90 -12.72
C ILE A 210 8.85 -2.53 -12.13
N VAL A 211 8.45 -2.24 -10.88
CA VAL A 211 8.74 -0.95 -10.24
C VAL A 211 10.13 -0.94 -9.63
N THR A 212 10.62 -2.08 -9.14
CA THR A 212 11.90 -2.15 -8.43
C THR A 212 13.10 -2.27 -9.36
N ASP A 213 12.93 -2.79 -10.57
CA ASP A 213 14.04 -2.99 -11.49
C ASP A 213 14.62 -1.66 -11.97
N SER A 214 15.95 -1.58 -12.02
CA SER A 214 16.66 -0.38 -12.45
C SER A 214 16.54 -0.16 -13.96
N SER A 215 16.42 -1.24 -14.73
CA SER A 215 16.26 -1.18 -16.19
C SER A 215 14.93 -0.54 -16.58
N SER A 216 13.83 -1.00 -15.96
CA SER A 216 12.49 -0.47 -16.18
C SER A 216 12.38 0.99 -15.75
N GLN A 217 12.94 1.35 -14.58
CA GLN A 217 12.96 2.74 -14.11
C GLN A 217 13.66 3.69 -15.10
N SER A 218 14.76 3.24 -15.72
CA SER A 218 15.48 4.01 -16.73
C SER A 218 14.65 4.21 -18.00
N ILE A 219 14.07 3.13 -18.54
CA ILE A 219 13.21 3.19 -19.74
C ILE A 219 11.96 4.05 -19.48
N GLY A 220 11.36 3.95 -18.29
CA GLY A 220 10.21 4.76 -17.88
C GLY A 220 10.55 6.25 -17.78
N PHE A 221 11.73 6.59 -17.25
CA PHE A 221 12.20 7.97 -17.20
C PHE A 221 12.44 8.55 -18.61
N LEU A 222 13.09 7.78 -19.50
CA LEU A 222 13.32 8.18 -20.89
C LEU A 222 12.00 8.46 -21.63
N ASN A 223 10.98 7.64 -21.40
CA ASN A 223 9.66 7.79 -22.00
C ASN A 223 8.72 8.74 -21.22
N ARG A 224 9.20 9.38 -20.13
CA ARG A 224 8.40 10.23 -19.23
C ARG A 224 7.14 9.56 -18.69
N VAL A 225 7.17 8.24 -18.54
CA VAL A 225 6.05 7.45 -18.01
C VAL A 225 6.14 7.40 -16.49
N LYS A 226 5.07 7.81 -15.82
CA LYS A 226 4.96 7.67 -14.35
C LYS A 226 4.44 6.26 -14.02
N PHE A 227 5.19 5.53 -13.20
CA PHE A 227 4.76 4.23 -12.67
C PHE A 227 3.61 4.42 -11.68
N ASN A 228 2.38 4.36 -12.20
CA ASN A 228 1.14 4.42 -11.42
C ASN A 228 0.58 3.01 -11.20
N PHE A 229 -0.31 2.86 -10.21
CA PHE A 229 -1.02 1.59 -9.98
C PHE A 229 -1.71 1.07 -11.25
N LYS A 230 -2.40 1.93 -11.99
CA LYS A 230 -3.09 1.55 -13.24
C LYS A 230 -2.13 0.98 -14.30
N PHE A 231 -0.90 1.49 -14.35
CA PHE A 231 0.13 0.99 -15.27
C PHE A 231 0.60 -0.40 -14.84
N ILE A 232 0.86 -0.59 -13.54
CA ILE A 232 1.32 -1.85 -12.96
C ILE A 232 0.23 -2.92 -13.10
N LEU A 233 -1.02 -2.57 -12.77
CA LEU A 233 -2.17 -3.45 -12.92
C LEU A 233 -2.35 -3.88 -14.38
N LYS A 234 -2.24 -2.94 -15.33
CA LYS A 234 -2.26 -3.25 -16.77
C LYS A 234 -1.13 -4.20 -17.16
N ALA A 235 0.08 -4.00 -16.63
CA ALA A 235 1.22 -4.86 -16.91
C ALA A 235 1.00 -6.29 -16.41
N TYR A 236 0.50 -6.48 -15.18
CA TYR A 236 0.15 -7.81 -14.65
C TYR A 236 -0.94 -8.51 -15.48
N LEU A 237 -2.01 -7.78 -15.83
CA LEU A 237 -3.07 -8.29 -16.69
C LEU A 237 -2.58 -8.67 -18.10
N THR A 238 -1.50 -8.04 -18.59
CA THR A 238 -0.94 -8.35 -19.92
C THR A 238 0.04 -9.53 -19.87
N GLN A 239 0.83 -9.67 -18.80
CA GLN A 239 1.81 -10.75 -18.66
C GLN A 239 1.17 -12.10 -18.31
N HIS A 240 0.27 -12.10 -17.32
CA HIS A 240 -0.42 -13.30 -16.86
C HIS A 240 -1.91 -13.01 -16.69
N PRO A 241 -2.69 -12.96 -17.81
CA PRO A 241 -4.08 -12.52 -17.80
C PRO A 241 -4.97 -13.40 -16.91
N VAL A 242 -4.84 -14.73 -17.03
CA VAL A 242 -5.69 -15.68 -16.30
C VAL A 242 -5.44 -15.60 -14.79
N LEU A 243 -4.18 -15.68 -14.36
CA LEU A 243 -3.84 -15.67 -12.93
C LEU A 243 -4.23 -14.35 -12.26
N SER A 244 -3.91 -13.21 -12.89
CA SER A 244 -4.21 -11.89 -12.33
C SER A 244 -5.71 -11.68 -12.18
N LEU A 245 -6.49 -12.06 -13.21
CA LEU A 245 -7.94 -11.96 -13.18
C LEU A 245 -8.56 -12.91 -12.16
N ALA A 246 -8.07 -14.16 -12.06
CA ALA A 246 -8.53 -15.12 -11.06
C ALA A 246 -8.33 -14.62 -9.63
N VAL A 247 -7.16 -14.05 -9.30
CA VAL A 247 -6.90 -13.49 -7.96
C VAL A 247 -7.81 -12.29 -7.65
N ILE A 248 -8.05 -11.41 -8.62
CA ILE A 248 -8.94 -10.25 -8.43
C ILE A 248 -10.38 -10.71 -8.25
N LEU A 249 -10.88 -11.63 -9.09
CA LEU A 249 -12.23 -12.15 -8.96
C LEU A 249 -12.43 -12.89 -7.64
N PHE A 250 -11.47 -13.74 -7.25
CA PHE A 250 -11.56 -14.49 -6.01
C PHE A 250 -11.55 -13.59 -4.77
N THR A 251 -10.77 -12.51 -4.77
CA THR A 251 -10.76 -11.55 -3.65
C THR A 251 -12.07 -10.75 -3.57
N ILE A 252 -12.59 -10.26 -4.69
CA ILE A 252 -13.89 -9.57 -4.74
C ILE A 252 -15.01 -10.53 -4.28
N PHE A 253 -14.97 -11.78 -4.75
CA PHE A 253 -15.91 -12.83 -4.38
C PHE A 253 -15.99 -13.05 -2.88
N LEU A 254 -14.85 -13.24 -2.20
CA LEU A 254 -14.84 -13.46 -0.75
C LEU A 254 -15.34 -12.24 0.03
N ILE A 255 -14.88 -11.04 -0.35
CA ILE A 255 -15.28 -9.79 0.32
C ILE A 255 -16.77 -9.55 0.16
N ALA A 256 -17.30 -9.66 -1.06
CA ALA A 256 -18.69 -9.38 -1.33
C ALA A 256 -19.63 -10.42 -0.73
N SER A 257 -19.27 -11.71 -0.77
CA SER A 257 -20.04 -12.77 -0.10
C SER A 257 -20.14 -12.54 1.40
N TRP A 258 -19.04 -12.14 2.03
CA TRP A 258 -19.02 -11.81 3.45
C TRP A 258 -19.86 -10.56 3.77
N CYS A 259 -19.72 -9.48 2.97
CA CYS A 259 -20.51 -8.25 3.14
C CYS A 259 -22.01 -8.51 3.01
N LEU A 260 -22.42 -9.27 2.00
CA LEU A 260 -23.81 -9.65 1.76
C LEU A 260 -24.41 -10.39 2.97
N ARG A 261 -23.68 -11.39 3.50
CA ARG A 261 -24.08 -12.08 4.72
C ARG A 261 -24.19 -11.13 5.90
N ALA A 262 -23.21 -10.25 6.09
CA ALA A 262 -23.16 -9.36 7.24
C ALA A 262 -24.37 -8.41 7.29
N VAL A 263 -24.81 -7.94 6.12
CA VAL A 263 -25.95 -7.05 5.97
C VAL A 263 -27.29 -7.77 6.20
N ASP A 264 -27.43 -8.99 5.67
CA ASP A 264 -28.69 -9.73 5.70
C ASP A 264 -28.82 -10.70 6.90
N TYR A 265 -27.87 -10.64 7.84
CA TYR A 265 -27.78 -11.54 8.99
C TYR A 265 -29.02 -11.52 9.91
N ASN A 266 -29.67 -10.36 10.08
CA ASN A 266 -30.85 -10.19 10.96
C ASN A 266 -32.19 -10.41 10.24
N SER A 267 -32.21 -11.14 9.13
CA SER A 267 -33.44 -11.40 8.37
C SER A 267 -34.43 -12.23 9.17
N THR A 268 -35.49 -11.59 9.66
CA THR A 268 -36.52 -12.18 10.54
C THR A 268 -37.40 -13.25 9.89
N LYS A 269 -37.29 -13.50 8.58
CA LYS A 269 -38.25 -14.33 7.84
C LYS A 269 -37.87 -15.81 7.71
N ASP A 270 -36.60 -16.17 7.55
CA ASP A 270 -36.19 -17.56 7.23
C ASP A 270 -34.94 -18.06 7.98
N GLY A 271 -34.54 -17.40 9.07
CA GLY A 271 -33.32 -17.72 9.81
C GLY A 271 -32.08 -16.98 9.28
N GLN A 272 -30.95 -17.14 9.96
CA GLN A 272 -29.70 -16.48 9.61
C GLN A 272 -29.20 -16.97 8.24
N LEU A 273 -28.86 -16.06 7.33
CA LEU A 273 -28.25 -16.42 6.05
C LEU A 273 -26.91 -17.11 6.32
N ALA A 274 -26.80 -18.40 5.95
CA ALA A 274 -25.56 -19.13 6.10
C ALA A 274 -24.49 -18.55 5.15
N PHE A 275 -23.21 -18.75 5.49
CA PHE A 275 -22.12 -18.28 4.64
C PHE A 275 -22.15 -18.89 3.24
N LEU A 276 -22.52 -20.17 3.14
CA LEU A 276 -22.65 -20.86 1.84
C LEU A 276 -23.77 -20.28 0.99
N ASP A 277 -24.89 -19.88 1.60
CA ASP A 277 -26.03 -19.29 0.91
C ASP A 277 -25.67 -17.90 0.36
N ALA A 278 -24.96 -17.09 1.15
CA ALA A 278 -24.45 -15.79 0.70
C ALA A 278 -23.44 -15.94 -0.45
N MET A 279 -22.57 -16.96 -0.36
CA MET A 279 -21.59 -17.28 -1.37
C MET A 279 -22.24 -17.74 -2.69
N TYR A 280 -23.27 -18.57 -2.58
CA TYR A 280 -24.10 -19.01 -3.71
C TYR A 280 -24.83 -17.83 -4.37
N LEU A 281 -25.51 -16.99 -3.57
CA LEU A 281 -26.22 -15.81 -4.04
C LEU A 281 -25.30 -14.84 -4.81
N PHE A 282 -24.12 -14.58 -4.24
CA PHE A 282 -23.16 -13.70 -4.90
C PHE A 282 -22.55 -14.33 -6.16
N MET A 283 -22.27 -15.64 -6.18
CA MET A 283 -21.85 -16.32 -7.42
C MET A 283 -22.89 -16.25 -8.53
N LEU A 284 -24.16 -16.50 -8.23
CA LEU A 284 -25.25 -16.40 -9.20
C LEU A 284 -25.40 -14.98 -9.76
N SER A 285 -25.22 -13.99 -8.89
CA SER A 285 -25.26 -12.58 -9.28
C SER A 285 -24.06 -12.21 -10.15
N LEU A 286 -22.86 -12.67 -9.79
CA LEU A 286 -21.62 -12.43 -10.55
C LEU A 286 -21.66 -13.07 -11.94
N THR A 287 -22.29 -14.23 -12.06
CA THR A 287 -22.49 -14.94 -13.35
C THR A 287 -23.74 -14.49 -14.10
N SER A 288 -24.50 -13.54 -13.55
CA SER A 288 -25.77 -13.04 -14.10
C SER A 288 -26.83 -14.13 -14.37
N LEU A 289 -26.79 -15.24 -13.62
CA LEU A 289 -27.77 -16.32 -13.74
C LEU A 289 -29.09 -15.96 -13.06
N GLY A 290 -29.03 -15.52 -11.79
CA GLY A 290 -30.17 -14.97 -11.06
C GLY A 290 -31.41 -15.86 -10.99
N TYR A 291 -31.29 -17.12 -10.55
CA TYR A 291 -32.41 -18.07 -10.47
C TYR A 291 -33.59 -17.56 -9.61
N GLY A 292 -33.31 -16.72 -8.60
CA GLY A 292 -34.34 -16.10 -7.75
C GLY A 292 -34.92 -17.03 -6.68
N ASP A 293 -34.25 -18.16 -6.42
CA ASP A 293 -34.51 -19.11 -5.35
C ASP A 293 -34.14 -18.55 -3.97
N LEU A 294 -33.04 -17.80 -3.91
CA LEU A 294 -32.60 -17.06 -2.74
C LEU A 294 -32.51 -15.57 -3.10
N ILE A 295 -33.01 -14.69 -2.22
CA ILE A 295 -33.10 -13.24 -2.48
C ILE A 295 -32.78 -12.51 -1.18
N PRO A 296 -32.00 -11.40 -1.21
CA PRO A 296 -31.73 -10.63 -0.01
C PRO A 296 -33.02 -9.99 0.52
N SER A 297 -33.25 -10.14 1.82
CA SER A 297 -34.49 -9.67 2.45
C SER A 297 -34.40 -8.20 2.87
N THR A 298 -33.20 -7.74 3.24
CA THR A 298 -32.94 -6.36 3.67
C THR A 298 -32.69 -5.41 2.48
N ASN A 299 -33.07 -4.14 2.65
CA ASN A 299 -32.82 -3.09 1.66
C ASN A 299 -31.33 -2.82 1.40
N TRP A 300 -30.48 -3.10 2.39
CA TRP A 300 -29.04 -2.93 2.27
C TRP A 300 -28.38 -4.09 1.50
N GLY A 301 -29.00 -5.27 1.49
CA GLY A 301 -28.50 -6.44 0.77
C GLY A 301 -28.90 -6.45 -0.72
N ARG A 302 -29.97 -5.73 -1.08
CA ARG A 302 -30.39 -5.47 -2.46
C ARG A 302 -29.48 -4.46 -3.13
#